data_AF-Q3TJ98-F1
#
_entry.id   AF-Q3TJ98-F1
#
_cell.length_a   1.000
_cell.length_b   1.000
_cell.length_c   1.000
_cell.angle_alpha   90.00
_cell.angle_beta   90.00
_cell.angle_gamma   90.00
#
_symmetry.space_group_name_H-M   'P 1'
#
loop_
_entity.id
_entity.type
_entity.pdbx_description
1 polymer ?
#
loop_
_entity_poly.entity_id
_entity_poly.type
_entity_poly.pdbx_seq_one_letter_code
_entity_poly.pdbx_strand_id
1 'polypeptide(L)'
;GYDNAIITMMNHPTDAWKEGQFKDIITKVANVELYYKAIQFYLEFKPLLLNDLLMVLSPRLDHTRAVNYFSKVKQLPLVKPYLRSVQNHNNKSVNESLNNLFITEEDYQALRTSIDAYDNFDNISLAQRLEKHELIEFRRIAAYLFKGNNRWKQSVELCKKDSLYKDAMQYASESKDTELAEELLQWFLQEEKRECFGACLFTCYDLLRPDDVLETAWRHNIMDFAMPYFIQVMKEYLTKVDKLDASESLRKEEEQATETQPIVYGQPQLMLTAGPSVAVPPQAPFGYGYTAPPYGQPQPGFGYSM
;
A
#
# COMPACT_ATOMS: atom_id res chain seq x y z
N GLY A 1 9.09 14.04 48.67
CA GLY A 1 8.59 14.02 47.28
C GLY A 1 8.62 12.60 46.77
N TYR A 2 7.69 12.23 45.87
CA TYR A 2 7.61 10.88 45.29
C TYR A 2 8.93 10.45 44.62
N ASP A 3 9.64 11.41 44.03
CA ASP A 3 10.97 11.24 43.43
C ASP A 3 11.99 10.64 44.41
N ASN A 4 12.09 11.19 45.63
CA ASN A 4 12.99 10.66 46.66
C ASN A 4 12.54 9.29 47.16
N ALA A 5 11.23 9.02 47.21
CA ALA A 5 10.71 7.72 47.63
C ALA A 5 11.12 6.61 46.65
N ILE A 6 11.05 6.87 45.34
CA ILE A 6 11.53 5.94 44.30
C ILE A 6 13.03 5.69 44.43
N ILE A 7 13.83 6.76 44.63
CA ILE A 7 15.28 6.61 44.80
C ILE A 7 15.61 5.76 46.03
N THR A 8 14.92 5.98 47.16
CA THR A 8 15.11 5.15 48.37
C THR A 8 14.74 3.69 48.12
N MET A 9 13.64 3.42 47.40
CA MET A 9 13.26 2.05 47.03
C MET A 9 14.28 1.36 46.11
N MET A 10 14.96 2.14 45.25
CA MET A 10 16.02 1.61 44.38
C MET A 10 17.33 1.34 45.13
N ASN A 11 17.69 2.20 46.10
CA ASN A 11 18.92 2.04 46.89
C ASN A 11 18.78 1.00 48.02
N HIS A 12 17.56 0.74 48.47
CA HIS A 12 17.25 -0.27 49.50
C HIS A 12 16.20 -1.28 49.01
N PRO A 13 16.56 -2.17 48.06
CA PRO A 13 15.63 -3.11 47.44
C PRO A 13 14.98 -4.07 48.43
N THR A 14 15.73 -4.55 49.42
CA THR A 14 15.25 -5.60 50.33
C THR A 14 14.24 -5.08 51.35
N ASP A 15 14.38 -3.83 51.80
CA ASP A 15 13.62 -3.28 52.91
C ASP A 15 12.43 -2.42 52.47
N ALA A 16 12.59 -1.69 51.36
CA ALA A 16 11.62 -0.67 50.94
C ALA A 16 10.84 -1.05 49.69
N TRP A 17 11.33 -1.97 48.86
CA TRP A 17 10.68 -2.29 47.58
C TRP A 17 9.42 -3.15 47.79
N LYS A 18 8.29 -2.64 47.30
CA LYS A 18 7.04 -3.38 47.16
C LYS A 18 6.47 -3.11 45.78
N GLU A 19 6.16 -4.16 45.04
CA GLU A 19 5.82 -4.07 43.62
C GLU A 19 4.64 -3.13 43.33
N GLY A 20 3.49 -3.32 44.00
CA GLY A 20 2.32 -2.46 43.80
C GLY A 20 2.59 -1.01 44.19
N GLN A 21 3.25 -0.80 45.33
CA GLN A 21 3.57 0.52 45.83
C GLN A 21 4.54 1.28 44.91
N PHE A 22 5.52 0.58 44.33
CA PHE A 22 6.44 1.18 43.37
C PHE A 22 5.71 1.63 42.10
N LYS A 23 4.78 0.80 41.58
CA LYS A 23 3.94 1.11 40.41
C LYS A 23 3.03 2.33 40.66
N ASP A 24 2.49 2.47 41.86
CA ASP A 24 1.63 3.61 42.20
C ASP A 24 2.42 4.92 42.39
N ILE A 25 3.64 4.84 42.92
CA ILE A 25 4.48 6.00 43.16
C ILE A 25 5.09 6.50 41.85
N ILE A 26 5.58 5.59 40.97
CA ILE A 26 6.30 5.97 39.76
C ILE A 26 5.42 6.78 38.80
N THR A 27 4.11 6.51 38.72
CA THR A 27 3.19 7.28 37.86
C THR A 27 3.06 8.75 38.26
N LYS A 28 3.26 9.05 39.55
CA LYS A 28 3.15 10.39 40.15
C LYS A 28 4.43 11.20 40.08
N VAL A 29 5.53 10.59 39.66
CA VAL A 29 6.83 11.26 39.52
C VAL A 29 6.78 12.21 38.32
N ALA A 30 7.36 13.41 38.49
CA ALA A 30 7.46 14.38 37.40
C ALA A 30 8.70 14.15 36.54
N ASN A 31 9.80 13.70 37.15
CA ASN A 31 11.07 13.48 36.48
C ASN A 31 11.10 12.17 35.68
N VAL A 32 11.08 12.28 34.36
CA VAL A 32 11.13 11.15 33.42
C VAL A 32 12.47 10.41 33.48
N GLU A 33 13.57 11.03 33.93
CA GLU A 33 14.85 10.34 34.10
C GLU A 33 14.78 9.20 35.12
N LEU A 34 13.94 9.36 36.15
CA LEU A 34 13.72 8.32 37.14
C LEU A 34 13.03 7.09 36.54
N TYR A 35 12.29 7.24 35.45
CA TYR A 35 11.69 6.09 34.76
C TYR A 35 12.75 5.19 34.13
N TYR A 36 13.74 5.78 33.46
CA TYR A 36 14.83 4.99 32.86
C TYR A 36 15.72 4.34 33.93
N LYS A 37 15.99 5.04 35.04
CA LYS A 37 16.69 4.46 36.18
C LYS A 37 15.90 3.31 36.81
N ALA A 38 14.57 3.46 36.95
CA ALA A 38 13.70 2.40 37.43
C ALA A 38 13.67 1.20 36.47
N ILE A 39 13.62 1.43 35.16
CA ILE A 39 13.72 0.38 34.14
C ILE A 39 15.02 -0.39 34.27
N GLN A 40 16.16 0.30 34.42
CA GLN A 40 17.45 -0.35 34.65
C GLN A 40 17.42 -1.23 35.92
N PHE A 41 16.91 -0.70 37.03
CA PHE A 41 16.78 -1.45 38.28
C PHE A 41 15.89 -2.70 38.12
N TYR A 42 14.74 -2.59 37.48
CA TYR A 42 13.87 -3.73 37.24
C TYR A 42 14.50 -4.74 36.28
N LEU A 43 15.24 -4.28 35.28
CA LEU A 43 15.94 -5.14 34.33
C LEU A 43 17.07 -5.95 34.99
N GLU A 44 17.80 -5.36 35.94
CA GLU A 44 18.89 -6.04 36.66
C GLU A 44 18.37 -6.98 37.77
N PHE A 45 17.35 -6.57 38.54
CA PHE A 45 16.92 -7.31 39.74
C PHE A 45 15.71 -8.22 39.52
N LYS A 46 14.74 -7.82 38.67
CA LYS A 46 13.47 -8.57 38.46
C LYS A 46 12.98 -8.47 37.00
N PRO A 47 13.62 -9.16 36.06
CA PRO A 47 13.30 -9.07 34.63
C PRO A 47 11.84 -9.39 34.27
N LEU A 48 11.23 -10.37 34.95
CA LEU A 48 9.86 -10.83 34.62
C LEU A 48 8.79 -9.75 34.89
N LEU A 49 8.98 -8.92 35.91
CA LEU A 49 8.03 -7.89 36.32
C LEU A 49 8.20 -6.57 35.55
N LEU A 50 9.22 -6.49 34.69
CA LEU A 50 9.51 -5.31 33.91
C LEU A 50 8.38 -5.00 32.92
N ASN A 51 7.75 -6.01 32.33
CA ASN A 51 6.66 -5.81 31.37
C ASN A 51 5.48 -5.06 32.02
N ASP A 52 5.08 -5.47 33.22
CA ASP A 52 3.98 -4.83 33.96
C ASP A 52 4.31 -3.39 34.33
N LEU A 53 5.56 -3.11 34.71
CA LEU A 53 6.03 -1.75 34.96
C LEU A 53 5.95 -0.91 33.68
N LEU A 54 6.43 -1.44 32.55
CA LEU A 54 6.41 -0.74 31.27
C LEU A 54 4.99 -0.42 30.81
N MET A 55 4.02 -1.30 31.04
CA MET A 55 2.60 -1.05 30.73
C MET A 55 2.04 0.16 31.47
N VAL A 56 2.38 0.30 32.76
CA VAL A 56 1.95 1.44 33.58
C VAL A 56 2.63 2.75 33.14
N LEU A 57 3.87 2.66 32.64
CA LEU A 57 4.64 3.80 32.17
C LEU A 57 4.31 4.21 30.72
N SER A 58 3.61 3.36 29.95
CA SER A 58 3.33 3.56 28.52
C SER A 58 2.89 4.98 28.15
N PRO A 59 1.94 5.64 28.84
CA PRO A 59 1.43 6.95 28.40
C PRO A 59 2.44 8.11 28.48
N ARG A 60 3.51 7.97 29.29
CA ARG A 60 4.48 9.04 29.56
C ARG A 60 5.90 8.69 29.16
N LEU A 61 6.14 7.48 28.68
CA LEU A 61 7.46 6.98 28.32
C LEU A 61 7.78 7.31 26.86
N ASP A 62 9.01 7.74 26.59
CA ASP A 62 9.51 7.81 25.21
C ASP A 62 9.95 6.40 24.76
N HIS A 63 9.10 5.79 23.95
CA HIS A 63 9.29 4.47 23.39
C HIS A 63 10.59 4.35 22.58
N THR A 64 10.98 5.41 21.87
CA THR A 64 12.20 5.41 21.04
C THR A 64 13.44 5.26 21.91
N ARG A 65 13.50 6.03 23.00
CA ARG A 65 14.61 5.96 23.96
C ARG A 65 14.64 4.63 24.69
N ALA A 66 13.48 4.10 25.08
CA ALA A 66 13.38 2.80 25.76
C ALA A 66 13.86 1.65 24.86
N VAL A 67 13.39 1.60 23.61
CA VAL A 67 13.80 0.57 22.64
C VAL A 67 15.30 0.64 22.34
N ASN A 68 15.86 1.84 22.16
CA ASN A 68 17.31 2.01 21.97
C ASN A 68 18.12 1.49 23.17
N TYR A 69 17.61 1.67 24.39
CA TYR A 69 18.23 1.11 25.59
C TYR A 69 18.16 -0.42 25.59
N PHE A 70 17.00 -1.02 25.38
CA PHE A 70 16.86 -2.49 25.33
C PHE A 70 17.66 -3.14 24.20
N SER A 71 17.79 -2.46 23.06
CA SER A 71 18.63 -2.88 21.94
C SER A 71 20.10 -2.97 22.33
N LYS A 72 20.63 -1.96 23.04
CA LYS A 72 22.01 -1.98 23.55
C LYS A 72 22.24 -3.09 24.57
N VAL A 73 21.25 -3.37 25.41
CA VAL A 73 21.33 -4.40 26.46
C VAL A 73 21.08 -5.82 25.89
N LYS A 74 20.69 -5.95 24.61
CA LYS A 74 20.35 -7.22 23.95
C LYS A 74 19.24 -8.03 24.65
N GLN A 75 18.42 -7.38 25.46
CA GLN A 75 17.29 -7.99 26.18
C GLN A 75 15.92 -7.61 25.58
N LEU A 76 15.91 -7.20 24.31
CA LEU A 76 14.70 -6.92 23.52
C LEU A 76 13.64 -8.03 23.57
N PRO A 77 13.97 -9.35 23.55
CA PRO A 77 12.94 -10.39 23.59
C PRO A 77 12.07 -10.36 24.85
N LEU A 78 12.63 -9.90 25.98
CA LEU A 78 11.93 -9.83 27.26
C LEU A 78 10.75 -8.84 27.21
N VAL A 79 10.89 -7.77 26.44
CA VAL A 79 9.89 -6.70 26.31
C VAL A 79 8.91 -6.93 25.16
N LYS A 80 8.86 -8.13 24.57
CA LYS A 80 7.96 -8.46 23.45
C LYS A 80 6.47 -8.16 23.75
N PRO A 81 5.89 -8.53 24.91
CA PRO A 81 4.50 -8.19 25.23
C PRO A 81 4.25 -6.68 25.28
N TYR A 82 5.22 -5.93 25.82
CA TYR A 82 5.20 -4.48 25.83
C TYR A 82 5.29 -3.87 24.43
N LEU A 83 6.17 -4.37 23.56
CA LEU A 83 6.28 -3.87 22.19
C LEU A 83 4.99 -4.08 21.40
N ARG A 84 4.29 -5.21 21.61
CA ARG A 84 2.97 -5.46 20.99
C ARG A 84 1.89 -4.49 21.47
N SER A 85 1.87 -4.09 22.74
CA SER A 85 0.87 -3.14 23.24
C SER A 85 1.14 -1.71 22.78
N VAL A 86 2.42 -1.35 22.62
CA VAL A 86 2.88 -0.03 22.16
C VAL A 86 2.87 0.11 20.64
N GLN A 87 2.70 -0.99 19.90
CA GLN A 87 2.71 -0.99 18.45
C GLN A 87 1.65 -0.07 17.82
N ASN A 88 0.55 0.17 18.53
CA ASN A 88 -0.48 1.15 18.17
C ASN A 88 0.02 2.59 17.96
N HIS A 89 1.18 2.96 18.53
CA HIS A 89 1.79 4.28 18.33
C HIS A 89 2.53 4.41 16.98
N ASN A 90 2.62 3.32 16.19
CA ASN A 90 3.30 3.24 14.90
C ASN A 90 4.70 3.87 14.92
N ASN A 91 5.49 3.58 15.96
CA ASN A 91 6.83 4.14 16.11
C ASN A 91 7.85 3.29 15.34
N LYS A 92 8.67 3.94 14.50
CA LYS A 92 9.71 3.30 13.69
C LYS A 92 10.64 2.38 14.49
N SER A 93 11.16 2.84 15.63
CA SER A 93 12.10 2.07 16.44
C SER A 93 11.47 0.80 17.03
N VAL A 94 10.19 0.89 17.44
CA VAL A 94 9.40 -0.22 17.96
C VAL A 94 9.17 -1.23 16.85
N ASN A 95 8.67 -0.79 15.68
CA ASN A 95 8.41 -1.65 14.53
C ASN A 95 9.68 -2.34 14.03
N GLU A 96 10.78 -1.62 13.86
CA GLU A 96 12.06 -2.21 13.43
C GLU A 96 12.59 -3.24 14.42
N SER A 97 12.53 -2.93 15.72
CA SER A 97 13.00 -3.85 16.75
C SER A 97 12.10 -5.07 16.86
N LEU A 98 10.79 -4.89 16.74
CA LEU A 98 9.81 -5.97 16.78
C LEU A 98 9.91 -6.87 15.55
N ASN A 99 10.10 -6.30 14.35
CA ASN A 99 10.36 -7.05 13.13
C ASN A 99 11.66 -7.86 13.24
N ASN A 100 12.72 -7.29 13.81
CA ASN A 100 13.96 -8.02 14.08
C ASN A 100 13.77 -9.18 15.06
N LEU A 101 12.90 -9.02 16.06
CA LEU A 101 12.52 -10.11 16.97
C LEU A 101 11.78 -11.21 16.20
N PHE A 102 10.76 -10.87 15.40
CA PHE A 102 10.01 -11.82 14.60
C PHE A 102 10.89 -12.63 13.64
N ILE A 103 11.91 -11.99 13.04
CA ILE A 103 12.90 -12.68 12.20
C ILE A 103 13.70 -13.70 13.02
N THR A 104 14.14 -13.33 14.23
CA THR A 104 15.00 -14.17 15.07
C THR A 104 14.23 -15.36 15.66
N GLU A 105 12.94 -15.18 15.96
CA GLU A 105 12.07 -16.23 16.52
C GLU A 105 11.29 -17.01 15.45
N GLU A 106 11.53 -16.69 14.17
CA GLU A 106 10.91 -17.34 13.02
C GLU A 106 9.36 -17.23 12.94
N ASP A 107 8.77 -16.22 13.59
CA ASP A 107 7.32 -15.99 13.61
C ASP A 107 6.87 -15.13 12.40
N TYR A 108 6.63 -15.80 11.27
CA TYR A 108 6.18 -15.19 10.03
C TYR A 108 4.73 -14.67 10.09
N GLN A 109 3.86 -15.29 10.90
CA GLN A 109 2.46 -14.88 11.01
C GLN A 109 2.35 -13.54 11.73
N ALA A 110 3.02 -13.42 12.88
CA ALA A 110 3.02 -12.17 13.62
C ALA A 110 3.74 -11.07 12.85
N LEU A 111 4.83 -11.39 12.15
CA LEU A 111 5.50 -10.42 11.27
C LEU A 111 4.53 -9.89 10.21
N ARG A 112 3.76 -10.77 9.55
CA ARG A 112 2.82 -10.37 8.50
C ARG A 112 1.71 -9.46 9.04
N THR A 113 1.09 -9.84 10.16
CA THR A 113 0.06 -8.99 10.80
C THR A 113 0.64 -7.65 11.27
N SER A 114 1.86 -7.66 11.79
CA SER A 114 2.60 -6.48 12.23
C SER A 114 2.82 -5.49 11.08
N ILE A 115 3.35 -5.94 9.95
CA ILE A 115 3.62 -5.08 8.79
C ILE A 115 2.36 -4.61 8.06
N ASP A 116 1.29 -5.43 8.04
CA ASP A 116 0.04 -5.06 7.37
C ASP A 116 -0.74 -3.99 8.18
N ALA A 117 -0.62 -4.00 9.51
CA ALA A 117 -1.27 -3.02 10.37
C ALA A 117 -0.46 -1.72 10.57
N TYR A 118 0.87 -1.81 10.53
CA TYR A 118 1.77 -0.71 10.89
C TYR A 118 2.89 -0.54 9.85
N ASP A 119 2.85 0.56 9.11
CA ASP A 119 3.67 0.84 7.93
C ASP A 119 4.94 1.68 8.21
N ASN A 120 5.13 2.20 9.43
CA ASN A 120 6.27 3.06 9.75
C ASN A 120 7.52 2.23 10.08
N PHE A 121 8.22 1.74 9.07
CA PHE A 121 9.53 1.08 9.18
C PHE A 121 10.30 1.15 7.86
N ASP A 122 11.58 0.77 7.87
CA ASP A 122 12.38 0.69 6.65
C ASP A 122 12.07 -0.59 5.85
N ASN A 123 11.13 -0.48 4.92
CA ASN A 123 10.71 -1.56 4.02
C ASN A 123 11.89 -2.19 3.25
N ILE A 124 12.85 -1.37 2.81
CA ILE A 124 13.92 -1.80 1.92
C ILE A 124 14.97 -2.58 2.67
N SER A 125 15.46 -2.01 3.78
CA SER A 125 16.46 -2.67 4.62
C SER A 125 15.91 -3.97 5.22
N LEU A 126 14.61 -3.99 5.59
CA LEU A 126 13.95 -5.19 6.09
C LEU A 126 13.86 -6.27 4.99
N ALA A 127 13.40 -5.92 3.79
CA ALA A 127 13.26 -6.85 2.69
C ALA A 127 14.61 -7.46 2.26
N GLN A 128 15.68 -6.67 2.17
CA GLN A 128 17.03 -7.16 1.88
C GLN A 128 17.57 -8.13 2.93
N ARG A 129 17.17 -7.96 4.20
CA ARG A 129 17.53 -8.88 5.28
C ARG A 129 16.76 -10.19 5.17
N LEU A 130 15.46 -10.11 4.89
CA LEU A 130 14.58 -11.26 4.72
C LEU A 130 14.94 -12.10 3.48
N GLU A 131 15.45 -11.48 2.41
CA GLU A 131 15.94 -12.17 1.21
C GLU A 131 17.05 -13.20 1.52
N LYS A 132 17.89 -12.93 2.52
CA LYS A 132 19.01 -13.79 2.91
C LYS A 132 18.60 -14.93 3.85
N HIS A 133 17.34 -14.97 4.28
CA HIS A 133 16.87 -15.99 5.22
C HIS A 133 16.67 -17.34 4.52
N GLU A 134 16.90 -18.42 5.25
CA GLU A 134 16.81 -19.80 4.74
C GLU A 134 15.36 -20.25 4.53
N LEU A 135 14.42 -19.62 5.24
CA LEU A 135 12.99 -19.92 5.20
C LEU A 135 12.30 -19.19 4.04
N ILE A 136 11.59 -19.96 3.23
CA ILE A 136 10.84 -19.46 2.06
C ILE A 136 9.75 -18.48 2.49
N GLU A 137 9.11 -18.67 3.65
CA GLU A 137 8.05 -17.76 4.14
C GLU A 137 8.57 -16.34 4.38
N PHE A 138 9.79 -16.18 4.89
CA PHE A 138 10.39 -14.85 5.05
C PHE A 138 10.77 -14.22 3.72
N ARG A 139 11.27 -15.02 2.77
CA ARG A 139 11.53 -14.55 1.40
C ARG A 139 10.25 -14.15 0.67
N ARG A 140 9.16 -14.87 0.89
CA ARG A 140 7.82 -14.51 0.41
C ARG A 140 7.33 -13.17 0.99
N ILE A 141 7.53 -12.95 2.29
CA ILE A 141 7.24 -11.66 2.93
C ILE A 141 8.15 -10.56 2.36
N ALA A 142 9.42 -10.85 2.06
CA ALA A 142 10.33 -9.90 1.41
C ALA A 142 9.83 -9.49 0.02
N ALA A 143 9.36 -10.46 -0.80
CA ALA A 143 8.78 -10.18 -2.10
C ALA A 143 7.53 -9.29 -1.99
N TYR A 144 6.68 -9.55 -0.99
CA TYR A 144 5.52 -8.72 -0.67
C TYR A 144 5.90 -7.30 -0.24
N LEU A 145 6.96 -7.13 0.57
CA LEU A 145 7.48 -5.81 0.95
C LEU A 145 8.05 -5.04 -0.25
N PHE A 146 8.79 -5.71 -1.14
CA PHE A 146 9.30 -5.08 -2.37
C PHE A 146 8.16 -4.65 -3.30
N LYS A 147 7.10 -5.46 -3.41
CA LYS A 147 5.86 -5.09 -4.10
C LYS A 147 5.25 -3.82 -3.51
N GLY A 148 5.07 -3.77 -2.19
CA GLY A 148 4.47 -2.61 -1.51
C GLY A 148 5.21 -1.30 -1.77
N ASN A 149 6.52 -1.38 -2.05
CA ASN A 149 7.36 -0.23 -2.38
C ASN A 149 7.56 -0.01 -3.90
N ASN A 150 6.70 -0.56 -4.77
CA ASN A 150 6.77 -0.46 -6.23
C ASN A 150 8.08 -0.99 -6.86
N ARG A 151 8.82 -1.87 -6.18
CA ARG A 151 10.05 -2.49 -6.70
C ARG A 151 9.74 -3.84 -7.33
N TRP A 152 9.00 -3.79 -8.42
CA TRP A 152 8.47 -4.97 -9.11
C TRP A 152 9.57 -5.92 -9.62
N LYS A 153 10.64 -5.38 -10.22
CA LYS A 153 11.78 -6.17 -10.72
C LYS A 153 12.43 -7.03 -9.63
N GLN A 154 12.68 -6.45 -8.45
CA GLN A 154 13.29 -7.18 -7.32
C GLN A 154 12.33 -8.21 -6.72
N SER A 155 11.05 -7.87 -6.61
CA SER A 155 10.02 -8.79 -6.11
C SER A 155 9.90 -10.04 -7.01
N VAL A 156 9.86 -9.83 -8.32
CA VAL A 156 9.72 -10.91 -9.31
C VAL A 156 10.98 -11.76 -9.39
N GLU A 157 12.17 -11.16 -9.35
CA GLU A 157 13.43 -11.91 -9.32
C GLU A 157 13.54 -12.80 -8.07
N LEU A 158 13.09 -12.31 -6.92
CA LEU A 158 13.05 -13.11 -5.70
C LEU A 158 12.07 -14.28 -5.84
N CYS A 159 10.89 -14.04 -6.42
CA CYS A 159 9.92 -15.10 -6.70
C CYS A 159 10.44 -16.13 -7.71
N LYS A 160 11.21 -15.72 -8.73
CA LYS A 160 11.88 -16.64 -9.66
C LYS A 160 12.85 -17.56 -8.90
N LYS A 161 13.67 -16.99 -8.01
CA LYS A 161 14.63 -17.76 -7.18
C LYS A 161 13.95 -18.67 -6.16
N ASP A 162 12.74 -18.34 -5.70
CA ASP A 162 11.93 -19.18 -4.80
C ASP A 162 11.03 -20.19 -5.52
N SER A 163 11.01 -20.18 -6.87
CA SER A 163 10.05 -20.94 -7.68
C SER A 163 8.59 -20.72 -7.24
N LEU A 164 8.27 -19.52 -6.74
CA LEU A 164 6.94 -19.18 -6.26
C LEU A 164 6.09 -18.62 -7.41
N TYR A 165 5.66 -19.54 -8.27
CA TYR A 165 5.03 -19.22 -9.55
C TYR A 165 3.73 -18.42 -9.44
N LYS A 166 2.88 -18.75 -8.46
CA LYS A 166 1.57 -18.10 -8.28
C LYS A 166 1.72 -16.63 -7.88
N ASP A 167 2.59 -16.34 -6.93
CA ASP A 167 2.78 -14.97 -6.45
C ASP A 167 3.54 -14.15 -7.50
N ALA A 168 4.52 -14.73 -8.20
CA ALA A 168 5.22 -14.09 -9.31
C ALA A 168 4.25 -13.60 -10.40
N MET A 169 3.28 -14.45 -10.79
CA MET A 169 2.26 -14.12 -11.78
C MET A 169 1.36 -12.97 -11.34
N GLN A 170 0.89 -13.00 -10.08
CA GLN A 170 0.06 -11.94 -9.54
C GLN A 170 0.83 -10.61 -9.46
N TYR A 171 2.09 -10.65 -9.01
CA TYR A 171 2.92 -9.45 -8.91
C TYR A 171 3.24 -8.87 -10.28
N ALA A 172 3.49 -9.70 -11.30
CA ALA A 172 3.67 -9.24 -12.68
C ALA A 172 2.41 -8.58 -13.25
N SER A 173 1.23 -9.18 -13.01
CA SER A 173 -0.06 -8.61 -13.43
C SER A 173 -0.33 -7.24 -12.77
N GLU A 174 -0.09 -7.13 -11.46
CA GLU A 174 -0.25 -5.88 -10.72
C GLU A 174 0.76 -4.79 -11.11
N SER A 175 1.96 -5.19 -11.57
CA SER A 175 3.01 -4.26 -12.01
C SER A 175 2.59 -3.43 -13.23
N LYS A 176 1.69 -3.96 -14.08
CA LYS A 176 1.30 -3.38 -15.38
C LYS A 176 2.47 -3.04 -16.30
N ASP A 177 3.61 -3.71 -16.14
CA ASP A 177 4.82 -3.53 -16.93
C ASP A 177 4.99 -4.67 -17.95
N THR A 178 4.79 -4.36 -19.24
CA THR A 178 4.79 -5.34 -20.32
C THR A 178 6.12 -6.06 -20.45
N GLU A 179 7.24 -5.33 -20.31
CA GLU A 179 8.57 -5.91 -20.42
C GLU A 179 8.82 -6.95 -19.32
N LEU A 180 8.36 -6.67 -18.10
CA LEU A 180 8.51 -7.58 -16.97
C LEU A 180 7.67 -8.86 -17.15
N ALA A 181 6.47 -8.73 -17.72
CA ALA A 181 5.62 -9.88 -18.01
C ALA A 181 6.21 -10.77 -19.13
N GLU A 182 6.79 -10.17 -20.17
CA GLU A 182 7.51 -10.88 -21.22
C GLU A 182 8.77 -11.59 -20.69
N GLU A 183 9.55 -10.92 -19.85
CA GLU A 183 10.75 -11.50 -19.23
C GLU A 183 10.41 -12.71 -18.34
N LEU A 184 9.32 -12.59 -17.57
CA LEU A 184 8.78 -13.67 -16.74
C LEU A 184 8.27 -14.82 -17.60
N LEU A 185 7.59 -14.54 -18.72
CA LEU A 185 7.12 -15.55 -19.66
C LEU A 185 8.28 -16.32 -20.31
N GLN A 186 9.33 -15.60 -20.73
CA GLN A 186 10.54 -16.19 -21.30
C GLN A 186 11.26 -17.10 -20.29
N TRP A 187 11.27 -16.71 -19.02
CA TRP A 187 11.82 -17.54 -17.94
C TRP A 187 11.01 -18.82 -17.71
N PHE A 188 9.68 -18.75 -17.66
CA PHE A 188 8.81 -19.92 -17.52
C PHE A 188 9.01 -20.95 -18.64
N LEU A 189 9.34 -20.45 -19.83
CA LEU A 189 9.62 -21.26 -21.00
C LEU A 189 10.95 -21.99 -20.91
N GLN A 190 11.98 -21.36 -20.34
CA GLN A 190 13.27 -21.97 -20.04
C GLN A 190 13.17 -23.02 -18.94
N GLU A 191 12.29 -22.84 -17.96
CA GLU A 191 12.02 -23.83 -16.90
C GLU A 191 11.14 -25.02 -17.36
N GLU A 192 10.67 -25.03 -18.62
CA GLU A 192 9.77 -26.06 -19.21
C GLU A 192 8.44 -26.30 -18.44
N LYS A 193 8.03 -25.37 -17.57
CA LYS A 193 6.76 -25.46 -16.80
C LYS A 193 5.57 -24.96 -17.61
N ARG A 194 5.08 -25.81 -18.51
CA ARG A 194 3.97 -25.54 -19.46
C ARG A 194 2.66 -25.11 -18.78
N GLU A 195 2.37 -25.64 -17.61
CA GLU A 195 1.16 -25.29 -16.85
C GLU A 195 1.21 -23.87 -16.27
N CYS A 196 2.42 -23.42 -15.90
CA CYS A 196 2.63 -22.08 -15.37
C CYS A 196 2.55 -21.04 -16.50
N PHE A 197 3.00 -21.38 -17.70
CA PHE A 197 2.84 -20.54 -18.89
C PHE A 197 1.36 -20.23 -19.19
N GLY A 198 0.48 -21.25 -19.17
CA GLY A 198 -0.96 -21.03 -19.34
C GLY A 198 -1.56 -20.14 -18.26
N ALA A 199 -1.17 -20.34 -16.99
CA ALA A 199 -1.64 -19.50 -15.89
C ALA A 199 -1.16 -18.04 -15.99
N CYS A 200 0.10 -17.81 -16.39
CA CYS A 200 0.64 -16.48 -16.68
C CYS A 200 -0.18 -15.73 -17.73
N LEU A 201 -0.54 -16.43 -18.82
CA LEU A 201 -1.33 -15.85 -19.91
C LEU A 201 -2.70 -15.38 -19.44
N PHE A 202 -3.34 -16.14 -18.54
CA PHE A 202 -4.62 -15.73 -17.96
C PHE A 202 -4.49 -14.56 -16.99
N THR A 203 -3.48 -14.55 -16.12
CA THR A 203 -3.31 -13.48 -15.12
C THR A 203 -2.84 -12.17 -15.73
N CYS A 204 -2.03 -12.22 -16.79
CA CYS A 204 -1.44 -11.05 -17.44
C CYS A 204 -2.16 -10.69 -18.74
N TYR A 205 -3.48 -10.98 -18.82
CA TYR A 205 -4.24 -10.92 -20.06
C TYR A 205 -4.23 -9.54 -20.74
N ASP A 206 -4.30 -8.46 -19.97
CA ASP A 206 -4.31 -7.09 -20.48
C ASP A 206 -2.94 -6.57 -20.91
N LEU A 207 -1.87 -7.24 -20.48
CA LEU A 207 -0.52 -6.72 -20.52
C LEU A 207 0.33 -7.35 -21.62
N LEU A 208 0.03 -8.60 -21.97
CA LEU A 208 0.77 -9.38 -22.94
C LEU A 208 0.26 -9.12 -24.37
N ARG A 209 1.20 -8.98 -25.30
CA ARG A 209 0.89 -8.83 -26.73
C ARG A 209 0.55 -10.20 -27.32
N PRO A 210 -0.61 -10.37 -27.97
CA PRO A 210 -1.00 -11.65 -28.57
C PRO A 210 0.00 -12.17 -29.61
N ASP A 211 0.65 -11.26 -30.33
CA ASP A 211 1.61 -11.59 -31.40
C ASP A 211 2.87 -12.27 -30.83
N ASP A 212 3.47 -11.67 -29.79
CA ASP A 212 4.67 -12.18 -29.14
C ASP A 212 4.40 -13.52 -28.42
N VAL A 213 3.23 -13.65 -27.79
CA VAL A 213 2.78 -14.90 -27.18
C VAL A 213 2.60 -16.00 -28.23
N LEU A 214 2.04 -15.68 -29.40
CA LEU A 214 1.80 -16.65 -30.46
C LEU A 214 3.11 -17.15 -31.06
N GLU A 215 4.05 -16.24 -31.34
CA GLU A 215 5.37 -16.60 -31.82
C GLU A 215 6.10 -17.51 -30.82
N THR A 216 6.05 -17.16 -29.54
CA THR A 216 6.71 -17.90 -28.47
C THR A 216 6.09 -19.28 -28.27
N ALA A 217 4.75 -19.36 -28.25
CA ALA A 217 4.03 -20.63 -28.10
C ALA A 217 4.26 -21.58 -29.30
N TRP A 218 4.37 -21.02 -30.51
CA TRP A 218 4.66 -21.78 -31.71
C TRP A 218 6.10 -22.30 -31.73
N ARG A 219 7.09 -21.45 -31.42
CA ARG A 219 8.52 -21.85 -31.39
C ARG A 219 8.80 -22.97 -30.40
N HIS A 220 8.06 -23.03 -29.29
CA HIS A 220 8.26 -24.00 -28.21
C HIS A 220 7.24 -25.16 -28.22
N ASN A 221 6.37 -25.24 -29.23
CA ASN A 221 5.39 -26.31 -29.40
C ASN A 221 4.44 -26.50 -28.19
N ILE A 222 4.04 -25.39 -27.55
CA ILE A 222 3.14 -25.34 -26.37
C ILE A 222 1.79 -24.70 -26.70
N MET A 223 1.40 -24.76 -27.97
CA MET A 223 0.20 -24.09 -28.50
C MET A 223 -1.09 -24.52 -27.78
N ASP A 224 -1.20 -25.80 -27.39
CA ASP A 224 -2.36 -26.35 -26.68
C ASP A 224 -2.68 -25.62 -25.36
N PHE A 225 -1.66 -25.11 -24.66
CA PHE A 225 -1.84 -24.37 -23.41
C PHE A 225 -2.20 -22.90 -23.62
N ALA A 226 -1.88 -22.34 -24.78
CA ALA A 226 -2.17 -20.95 -25.14
C ALA A 226 -3.54 -20.80 -25.84
N MET A 227 -4.11 -21.89 -26.38
CA MET A 227 -5.39 -21.85 -27.10
C MET A 227 -6.56 -21.22 -26.31
N PRO A 228 -6.78 -21.52 -25.01
CA PRO A 228 -7.84 -20.88 -24.24
C PRO A 228 -7.70 -19.36 -24.13
N TYR A 229 -6.46 -18.86 -24.06
CA TYR A 229 -6.15 -17.43 -24.05
C TYR A 229 -6.53 -16.79 -25.39
N PHE A 230 -6.08 -17.37 -26.50
CA PHE A 230 -6.40 -16.86 -27.84
C PHE A 230 -7.90 -16.86 -28.15
N ILE A 231 -8.63 -17.90 -27.72
CA ILE A 231 -10.09 -17.96 -27.89
C ILE A 231 -10.76 -16.78 -27.17
N GLN A 232 -10.31 -16.43 -25.97
CA GLN A 232 -10.87 -15.30 -25.22
C GLN A 232 -10.53 -13.96 -25.88
N VAL A 233 -9.28 -13.76 -26.33
CA VAL A 233 -8.85 -12.56 -27.06
C VAL A 233 -9.66 -12.37 -28.34
N MET A 234 -9.81 -13.44 -29.14
CA MET A 234 -10.59 -13.40 -30.37
C MET A 234 -12.07 -13.11 -30.09
N LYS A 235 -12.66 -13.72 -29.05
CA LYS A 235 -14.06 -13.47 -28.67
C LYS A 235 -14.29 -12.01 -28.26
N GLU A 236 -13.41 -11.43 -27.44
CA GLU A 236 -13.50 -10.03 -27.05
C GLU A 236 -13.27 -9.08 -28.22
N TYR A 237 -12.30 -9.36 -29.07
CA TYR A 237 -12.02 -8.54 -30.25
C TYR A 237 -13.24 -8.54 -31.18
N LEU A 238 -13.80 -9.71 -31.49
CA LEU A 238 -15.03 -9.83 -32.30
C LEU A 238 -16.22 -9.12 -31.63
N THR A 239 -16.38 -9.22 -30.31
CA THR A 239 -17.48 -8.54 -29.59
C THR A 239 -17.29 -7.02 -29.57
N LYS A 240 -16.05 -6.52 -29.46
CA LYS A 240 -15.76 -5.07 -29.50
C LYS A 240 -15.96 -4.53 -30.91
N VAL A 241 -15.51 -5.25 -31.94
CA VAL A 241 -15.75 -4.90 -33.34
C VAL A 241 -17.25 -4.85 -33.63
N ASP A 242 -18.01 -5.86 -33.21
CA ASP A 242 -19.47 -5.91 -33.39
C ASP A 242 -20.18 -4.74 -32.68
N LYS A 243 -19.75 -4.39 -31.45
CA LYS A 243 -20.26 -3.20 -30.76
C LYS A 243 -19.91 -1.90 -31.46
N LEU A 244 -18.71 -1.78 -32.01
CA LEU A 244 -18.27 -0.60 -32.75
C LEU A 244 -19.05 -0.47 -34.06
N ASP A 245 -19.22 -1.56 -34.80
CA ASP A 245 -20.02 -1.61 -36.02
C ASP A 245 -21.49 -1.25 -35.74
N ALA A 246 -22.06 -1.75 -34.64
CA ALA A 246 -23.39 -1.37 -34.18
C ALA A 246 -23.48 0.12 -33.78
N SER A 247 -22.43 0.67 -33.18
CA SER A 247 -22.39 2.10 -32.82
C SER A 247 -22.24 3.01 -34.04
N GLU A 248 -21.45 2.59 -35.04
CA GLU A 248 -21.29 3.29 -36.32
C GLU A 248 -22.56 3.23 -37.15
N SER A 249 -23.26 2.08 -37.16
CA SER A 249 -24.54 1.96 -37.87
C SER A 249 -25.62 2.81 -37.23
N LEU A 250 -25.73 2.83 -35.90
CA LEU A 250 -26.63 3.74 -35.18
C LEU A 250 -26.28 5.21 -35.42
N ARG A 251 -24.99 5.57 -35.43
CA ARG A 251 -24.58 6.95 -35.72
C ARG A 251 -24.93 7.36 -37.15
N LYS A 252 -24.75 6.45 -38.14
CA LYS A 252 -25.18 6.68 -39.52
C LYS A 252 -26.70 6.80 -39.65
N GLU A 253 -27.47 6.04 -38.88
CA GLU A 253 -28.93 6.12 -38.86
C GLU A 253 -29.42 7.43 -38.21
N GLU A 254 -28.79 7.88 -37.11
CA GLU A 254 -29.06 9.18 -36.50
C GLU A 254 -28.67 10.35 -37.41
N GLU A 255 -27.52 10.28 -38.08
CA GLU A 255 -27.08 11.29 -39.06
C GLU A 255 -28.02 11.35 -40.25
N GLN A 256 -28.43 10.20 -40.81
CA GLN A 256 -29.42 10.13 -41.89
C GLN A 256 -30.79 10.63 -41.45
N ALA A 257 -31.26 10.29 -40.24
CA ALA A 257 -32.52 10.77 -39.70
C ALA A 257 -32.49 12.28 -39.42
N THR A 258 -31.33 12.84 -39.07
CA THR A 258 -31.14 14.28 -38.86
C THR A 258 -31.04 15.04 -40.19
N GLU A 259 -30.42 14.45 -41.22
CA GLU A 259 -30.25 15.05 -42.55
C GLU A 259 -31.52 14.93 -43.42
N THR A 260 -32.34 13.89 -43.21
CA THR A 260 -33.65 13.73 -43.89
C THR A 260 -34.81 14.42 -43.19
N GLN A 261 -34.60 15.10 -42.06
CA GLN A 261 -35.60 16.05 -41.57
C GLN A 261 -35.63 17.26 -42.51
N PRO A 262 -36.76 17.55 -43.19
CA PRO A 262 -36.83 18.70 -44.07
C PRO A 262 -36.70 19.97 -43.25
N ILE A 263 -35.81 20.88 -43.65
CA ILE A 263 -35.88 22.29 -43.26
C ILE A 263 -37.26 22.79 -43.72
N VAL A 264 -38.24 22.82 -42.82
CA VAL A 264 -39.61 23.27 -43.10
C VAL A 264 -39.58 24.77 -43.36
N TYR A 265 -39.45 25.13 -44.63
CA TYR A 265 -39.69 26.47 -45.17
C TYR A 265 -41.21 26.74 -45.28
N GLY A 266 -41.79 27.34 -44.22
CA GLY A 266 -42.98 28.22 -44.21
C GLY A 266 -44.39 27.60 -44.32
N GLN A 267 -45.47 28.06 -43.67
CA GLN A 267 -45.79 29.08 -42.64
C GLN A 267 -47.35 29.00 -42.41
N PRO A 268 -47.98 29.52 -41.34
CA PRO A 268 -48.11 30.97 -41.14
C PRO A 268 -48.03 31.45 -39.69
N GLN A 269 -47.81 32.76 -39.59
CA GLN A 269 -47.93 33.60 -38.40
C GLN A 269 -49.16 33.27 -37.54
N LEU A 270 -48.93 32.99 -36.25
CA LEU A 270 -49.89 33.31 -35.20
C LEU A 270 -49.45 34.62 -34.55
N MET A 271 -49.95 35.73 -35.09
CA MET A 271 -49.90 37.03 -34.41
C MET A 271 -50.95 37.05 -33.30
N LEU A 272 -50.51 37.18 -32.04
CA LEU A 272 -51.30 37.88 -31.01
C LEU A 272 -50.36 38.66 -30.08
N THR A 273 -50.07 39.87 -30.54
CA THR A 273 -50.02 41.16 -29.82
C THR A 273 -49.70 41.21 -28.32
N ALA A 274 -48.71 42.05 -28.03
CA ALA A 274 -48.52 42.95 -26.86
C ALA A 274 -47.30 42.62 -25.99
N GLY A 275 -46.32 43.55 -25.98
CA GLY A 275 -44.99 43.42 -25.37
C GLY A 275 -44.95 43.72 -23.86
N PRO A 276 -43.86 44.27 -23.27
CA PRO A 276 -42.71 44.93 -23.91
C PRO A 276 -41.30 44.53 -23.37
N SER A 277 -40.32 44.63 -24.27
CA SER A 277 -38.95 45.13 -24.03
C SER A 277 -38.14 44.61 -22.83
N VAL A 278 -37.13 43.78 -23.10
CA VAL A 278 -35.74 44.05 -22.68
C VAL A 278 -34.78 43.46 -23.72
N ALA A 279 -33.85 44.29 -24.19
CA ALA A 279 -32.86 43.99 -25.21
C ALA A 279 -31.83 42.93 -24.76
N VAL A 280 -31.54 41.97 -25.65
CA VAL A 280 -30.38 41.09 -25.56
C VAL A 280 -29.19 41.81 -26.22
N PRO A 281 -28.01 41.94 -25.56
CA PRO A 281 -26.80 42.39 -26.23
C PRO A 281 -26.19 41.26 -27.08
N PRO A 282 -25.62 41.56 -28.25
CA PRO A 282 -25.18 40.55 -29.22
C PRO A 282 -23.86 39.88 -28.80
N GLN A 283 -23.80 38.56 -28.88
CA GLN A 283 -22.54 37.80 -28.81
C GLN A 283 -21.80 37.90 -30.15
N ALA A 284 -20.58 38.44 -30.09
CA ALA A 284 -19.65 38.53 -31.22
C ALA A 284 -18.84 37.22 -31.38
N PRO A 285 -18.46 36.83 -32.62
CA PRO A 285 -17.73 35.61 -32.92
C PRO A 285 -16.21 35.85 -32.87
N PHE A 286 -15.46 34.97 -32.21
CA PHE A 286 -13.99 34.97 -32.24
C PHE A 286 -13.50 33.51 -32.18
N GLY A 287 -12.57 33.02 -33.01
CA GLY A 287 -11.50 33.72 -33.71
C GLY A 287 -10.18 33.52 -32.95
N TYR A 288 -9.27 32.72 -33.53
CA TYR A 288 -7.90 32.48 -33.08
C TYR A 288 -7.16 33.77 -32.65
N GLY A 289 -6.41 33.73 -31.54
CA GLY A 289 -5.45 34.80 -31.23
C GLY A 289 -4.85 34.73 -29.81
N TYR A 290 -3.53 34.57 -29.77
CA TYR A 290 -2.63 34.77 -28.62
C TYR A 290 -2.93 36.03 -27.79
N THR A 291 -2.77 35.97 -26.45
CA THR A 291 -1.85 36.82 -25.64
C THR A 291 -2.11 36.69 -24.12
N ALA A 292 -1.10 37.08 -23.34
CA ALA A 292 -0.78 36.70 -21.97
C ALA A 292 -1.47 37.57 -20.86
N PRO A 293 -1.25 37.30 -19.55
CA PRO A 293 -2.04 37.72 -18.35
C PRO A 293 -1.68 39.18 -17.89
N PRO A 294 -2.24 39.83 -16.81
CA PRO A 294 -2.56 39.27 -15.47
C PRO A 294 -3.56 40.03 -14.51
N TYR A 295 -3.65 39.51 -13.27
CA TYR A 295 -3.95 40.18 -11.96
C TYR A 295 -5.39 40.62 -11.57
N GLY A 296 -5.82 40.22 -10.35
CA GLY A 296 -6.79 40.97 -9.53
C GLY A 296 -7.77 40.15 -8.65
N GLN A 297 -7.41 39.86 -7.40
CA GLN A 297 -8.34 39.63 -6.26
C GLN A 297 -8.91 40.98 -5.75
N PRO A 298 -9.85 41.08 -4.76
CA PRO A 298 -10.58 40.07 -3.97
C PRO A 298 -12.11 40.32 -3.87
N GLN A 299 -12.90 39.40 -3.29
CA GLN A 299 -14.28 39.70 -2.84
C GLN A 299 -14.61 39.03 -1.48
N PRO A 300 -15.27 39.75 -0.54
CA PRO A 300 -15.62 39.28 0.80
C PRO A 300 -17.13 38.99 0.97
N GLY A 301 -17.50 38.19 1.99
CA GLY A 301 -18.88 38.08 2.50
C GLY A 301 -19.01 36.96 3.53
N PHE A 302 -19.09 37.27 4.83
CA PHE A 302 -20.32 37.23 5.66
C PHE A 302 -21.06 35.88 5.55
N GLY A 303 -21.13 35.00 6.57
CA GLY A 303 -21.28 35.20 7.99
C GLY A 303 -22.77 35.13 8.38
N TYR A 304 -23.22 34.06 9.04
CA TYR A 304 -24.11 34.10 10.21
C TYR A 304 -24.30 32.73 10.85
N SER A 305 -24.35 32.78 12.18
CA SER A 305 -24.48 31.71 13.16
C SER A 305 -25.93 31.23 13.30
N MET A 306 -26.08 29.96 13.68
CA MET A 306 -26.97 29.50 14.77
C MET A 306 -26.24 28.43 15.57
#